data_AF-U7NU81-F1
#
_entry.id   AF-U7NU81-F1
#
_cell.length_a   1.000
_cell.length_b   1.000
_cell.length_c   1.000
_cell.angle_alpha   90.00
_cell.angle_beta   90.00
_cell.angle_gamma   90.00
#
_symmetry.space_group_name_H-M   'P 1'
#
loop_
_entity.id
_entity.type
_entity.pdbx_description
1 polymer ?
#
loop_
_entity_poly.entity_id
_entity_poly.type
_entity_poly.pdbx_seq_one_letter_code
_entity_poly.pdbx_strand_id
1 'polypeptide(L)'
;EVTDSGSNEPLAADARLELTHVSGVMDRTAFTNLSGRLLFALEADTLTAGLRDIRIGEIDSGIGIGPIQLLADYEANLAAPRRGQLAVQQATAEFLGGRLRVAPRTVDLSNRPWHVPIDVYDLSLERLLQVYPAEGFSGTGTLTGRIPVAVTDAGVRVDQGALEAISPGGKLIMPAERLQTMLGISDAMELVVQALQNFHYSVLESTIDYDEEGKLALGLRLEGENPDLRGGQPVVLNINLEEDIPALLTSLQLSGRVNEAVTERVRERLQQSGQEAVP
;
A
#
# COMPACT_ATOMS: atom_id res chain seq x y z
N GLU A 1 21.49 21.15 -62.90
CA GLU A 1 22.30 20.42 -61.89
C GLU A 1 21.45 20.13 -60.70
N VAL A 2 21.34 18.85 -60.34
CA VAL A 2 20.77 18.38 -59.09
C VAL A 2 21.96 18.14 -58.17
N THR A 3 22.14 18.98 -57.16
CA THR A 3 23.03 18.66 -56.03
C THR A 3 22.16 18.05 -54.94
N ASP A 4 22.02 16.74 -55.02
CA ASP A 4 21.63 15.88 -53.90
C ASP A 4 22.69 16.03 -52.81
N SER A 5 22.34 16.75 -51.76
CA SER A 5 23.09 16.81 -50.52
C SER A 5 22.20 16.18 -49.46
N GLY A 6 22.23 14.86 -49.36
CA GLY A 6 21.59 14.12 -48.28
C GLY A 6 22.15 14.57 -46.94
N SER A 7 21.54 15.58 -46.34
CA SER A 7 21.74 15.93 -44.94
C SER A 7 21.07 14.86 -44.10
N ASN A 8 21.83 13.81 -43.79
CA ASN A 8 21.47 12.83 -42.77
C ASN A 8 21.66 13.48 -41.39
N GLU A 9 20.94 14.59 -41.13
CA GLU A 9 20.90 15.18 -39.80
C GLU A 9 20.21 14.19 -38.86
N PRO A 10 20.82 13.87 -37.71
CA PRO A 10 20.20 12.96 -36.76
C PRO A 10 18.84 13.52 -36.35
N LEU A 11 17.83 12.66 -36.32
CA LEU A 11 16.47 13.02 -35.90
C LEU A 11 16.54 13.63 -34.49
N ALA A 12 16.18 14.91 -34.37
CA ALA A 12 16.15 15.64 -33.12
C ALA A 12 14.75 16.21 -32.88
N ALA A 13 14.18 16.00 -31.70
CA ALA A 13 12.89 16.56 -31.33
C ALA A 13 12.76 16.73 -29.81
N ASP A 14 12.24 17.87 -29.38
CA ASP A 14 11.91 18.13 -27.98
C ASP A 14 10.40 18.32 -27.81
N ALA A 15 9.86 17.83 -26.71
CA ALA A 15 8.47 18.05 -26.34
C ALA A 15 8.32 18.28 -24.83
N ARG A 16 7.36 19.11 -24.45
CA ARG A 16 7.02 19.37 -23.05
C ARG A 16 5.54 19.12 -22.83
N LEU A 17 5.22 18.29 -21.84
CA LEU A 17 3.86 18.07 -21.36
C LEU A 17 3.72 18.58 -19.94
N GLU A 18 2.70 19.38 -19.69
CA GLU A 18 2.31 19.79 -18.33
C GLU A 18 0.99 19.12 -17.96
N LEU A 19 0.98 18.46 -16.81
CA LEU A 19 -0.19 17.84 -16.23
C LEU A 19 -0.67 18.74 -15.10
N THR A 20 -1.97 19.05 -15.09
CA THR A 20 -2.59 19.90 -14.07
C THR A 20 -3.85 19.22 -13.56
N HIS A 21 -3.80 18.72 -12.33
CA HIS A 21 -4.93 18.09 -11.62
C HIS A 21 -5.62 16.95 -12.40
N VAL A 22 -4.84 16.16 -13.13
CA VAL A 22 -5.37 15.01 -13.87
C VAL A 22 -5.81 13.94 -12.88
N SER A 23 -7.01 13.41 -13.05
CA SER A 23 -7.56 12.33 -12.22
C SER A 23 -8.22 11.31 -13.13
N GLY A 24 -8.27 10.06 -12.70
CA GLY A 24 -8.80 8.99 -13.52
C GLY A 24 -8.82 7.66 -12.79
N VAL A 25 -9.24 6.64 -13.52
CA VAL A 25 -9.25 5.25 -13.05
C VAL A 25 -8.58 4.42 -14.13
N MET A 26 -7.67 3.54 -13.71
CA MET A 26 -7.03 2.56 -14.57
C MET A 26 -7.21 1.17 -13.93
N ASP A 27 -7.82 0.26 -14.68
CA ASP A 27 -8.30 -1.04 -14.22
C ASP A 27 -9.22 -0.93 -13.00
N ARG A 28 -8.67 -1.15 -11.80
CA ARG A 28 -9.36 -1.05 -10.50
C ARG A 28 -8.72 -0.02 -9.56
N THR A 29 -7.76 0.74 -10.06
CA THR A 29 -7.01 1.73 -9.28
C THR A 29 -7.42 3.13 -9.70
N ALA A 30 -7.93 3.91 -8.75
CA ALA A 30 -8.19 5.33 -8.95
C ALA A 30 -6.94 6.15 -8.63
N PHE A 31 -6.74 7.25 -9.34
CA PHE A 31 -5.73 8.24 -8.98
C PHE A 31 -6.31 9.64 -9.07
N THR A 32 -5.85 10.52 -8.18
CA THR A 32 -6.34 11.89 -8.08
C THR A 32 -5.21 12.91 -8.13
N ASN A 33 -5.53 14.11 -8.65
CA ASN A 33 -4.67 15.30 -8.59
C ASN A 33 -3.25 15.13 -9.15
N LEU A 34 -3.06 14.29 -10.17
CA LEU A 34 -1.78 14.17 -10.88
C LEU A 34 -1.41 15.51 -11.53
N SER A 35 -0.29 16.07 -11.08
CA SER A 35 0.28 17.30 -11.60
C SER A 35 1.79 17.17 -11.75
N GLY A 36 2.37 17.89 -12.72
CA GLY A 36 3.82 17.88 -12.93
C GLY A 36 4.20 18.12 -14.38
N ARG A 37 5.48 17.97 -14.68
CA ARG A 37 6.05 18.28 -15.99
C ARG A 37 6.82 17.09 -16.53
N LEU A 38 6.58 16.73 -17.78
CA LEU A 38 7.34 15.75 -18.53
C LEU A 38 8.10 16.48 -19.64
N LEU A 39 9.41 16.30 -19.67
CA LEU A 39 10.32 16.90 -20.64
C LEU A 39 10.89 15.78 -21.49
N PHE A 40 10.44 15.66 -22.73
CA PHE A 40 10.91 14.64 -23.67
C PHE A 40 11.94 15.25 -24.61
N ALA A 41 13.01 14.50 -24.87
CA ALA A 41 13.95 14.80 -25.95
C ALA A 41 14.26 13.50 -26.70
N LEU A 42 14.32 13.59 -28.02
CA LEU A 42 14.73 12.53 -28.91
C LEU A 42 15.96 13.03 -29.66
N GLU A 43 17.07 12.32 -29.52
CA GLU A 43 18.30 12.58 -30.27
C GLU A 43 18.75 11.29 -30.96
N ALA A 44 18.79 11.32 -32.30
CA ALA A 44 18.99 10.15 -33.13
C ALA A 44 17.98 9.02 -32.81
N ASP A 45 18.42 7.97 -32.13
CA ASP A 45 17.63 6.83 -31.71
C ASP A 45 17.42 6.75 -30.19
N THR A 46 17.82 7.79 -29.44
CA THR A 46 17.72 7.83 -27.98
C THR A 46 16.59 8.76 -27.54
N LEU A 47 15.57 8.18 -26.91
CA LEU A 47 14.47 8.89 -26.27
C LEU A 47 14.79 9.08 -24.79
N THR A 48 14.77 10.33 -24.34
CA THR A 48 14.87 10.69 -22.92
C THR A 48 13.58 11.34 -22.45
N ALA A 49 13.23 11.15 -21.17
CA ALA A 49 12.12 11.82 -20.52
C ALA A 49 12.47 12.22 -19.08
N GLY A 50 12.48 13.52 -18.79
CA GLY A 50 12.62 14.06 -17.44
C GLY A 50 11.26 14.23 -16.78
N LEU A 51 11.02 13.52 -15.67
CA LEU A 51 9.85 13.68 -14.81
C LEU A 51 10.19 14.70 -13.73
N ARG A 52 9.51 15.86 -13.73
CA ARG A 52 9.79 16.98 -12.81
C ARG A 52 8.55 17.39 -12.05
N ASP A 53 8.71 17.60 -10.74
CA ASP A 53 7.65 18.02 -9.84
C ASP A 53 6.39 17.14 -9.93
N ILE A 54 6.55 15.85 -10.20
CA ILE A 54 5.42 14.93 -10.29
C ILE A 54 4.82 14.78 -8.90
N ARG A 55 3.55 15.15 -8.76
CA ARG A 55 2.75 14.98 -7.56
C ARG A 55 1.47 14.26 -7.91
N ILE A 56 1.12 13.25 -7.13
CA ILE A 56 -0.16 12.55 -7.20
C ILE A 56 -0.83 12.75 -5.84
N GLY A 57 -2.07 13.18 -5.82
CA GLY A 57 -2.80 13.39 -4.57
C GLY A 57 -3.02 12.08 -3.83
N GLU A 58 -3.54 11.09 -4.54
CA GLU A 58 -3.79 9.76 -3.98
C GLU A 58 -3.82 8.72 -5.11
N ILE A 59 -3.33 7.52 -4.83
CA ILE A 59 -3.57 6.30 -5.59
C ILE A 59 -4.35 5.36 -4.67
N ASP A 60 -5.54 4.96 -5.10
CA ASP A 60 -6.42 4.08 -4.33
C ASP A 60 -6.70 2.80 -5.12
N SER A 61 -6.26 1.67 -4.57
CA SER A 61 -6.53 0.31 -5.08
C SER A 61 -7.31 -0.55 -4.07
N GLY A 62 -7.99 0.11 -3.13
CA GLY A 62 -8.64 -0.48 -1.96
C GLY A 62 -8.12 0.13 -0.66
N ILE A 63 -6.88 0.62 -0.66
CA ILE A 63 -6.28 1.46 0.38
C ILE A 63 -5.58 2.63 -0.30
N GLY A 64 -5.90 3.85 0.13
CA GLY A 64 -5.31 5.09 -0.37
C GLY A 64 -3.83 5.25 0.01
N ILE A 65 -2.99 5.53 -0.99
CA ILE A 65 -1.59 5.91 -0.83
C ILE A 65 -1.40 7.30 -1.42
N GLY A 66 -0.97 8.26 -0.61
CA GLY A 66 -0.72 9.61 -1.06
C GLY A 66 -0.74 10.64 0.06
N PRO A 67 -0.22 11.86 -0.19
CA PRO A 67 0.32 12.32 -1.47
C PRO A 67 1.63 11.65 -1.87
N ILE A 68 1.84 11.49 -3.18
CA ILE A 68 3.04 10.89 -3.79
C ILE A 68 3.83 12.00 -4.49
N GLN A 69 5.15 11.95 -4.36
CA GLN A 69 6.08 12.83 -5.06
C GLN A 69 7.13 11.98 -5.78
N LEU A 70 7.40 12.31 -7.04
CA LEU A 70 8.34 11.59 -7.90
C LEU A 70 9.23 12.58 -8.69
N LEU A 71 10.53 12.30 -8.67
CA LEU A 71 11.55 12.91 -9.52
C LEU A 71 12.36 11.78 -10.14
N ALA A 72 12.35 11.71 -11.47
CA ALA A 72 13.03 10.66 -12.19
C ALA A 72 13.47 11.10 -13.59
N ASP A 73 14.42 10.39 -14.15
CA ASP A 73 14.78 10.45 -15.56
C ASP A 73 14.60 9.09 -16.20
N TYR A 74 14.13 9.09 -17.43
CA TYR A 74 13.95 7.90 -18.23
C TYR A 74 14.78 8.01 -19.51
N GLU A 75 15.38 6.92 -19.93
CA GLU A 75 16.15 6.82 -21.17
C GLU A 75 15.86 5.48 -21.85
N ALA A 76 15.57 5.49 -23.15
CA ALA A 76 15.32 4.28 -23.92
C ALA A 76 15.74 4.44 -25.39
N ASN A 77 15.97 3.33 -26.06
CA ASN A 77 16.05 3.34 -27.51
C ASN A 77 14.65 3.56 -28.12
N LEU A 78 14.54 4.43 -29.13
CA LEU A 78 13.28 4.76 -29.81
C LEU A 78 12.61 3.53 -30.45
N ALA A 79 13.38 2.53 -30.86
CA ALA A 79 12.85 1.27 -31.39
C ALA A 79 12.21 0.40 -30.30
N ALA A 80 12.54 0.61 -29.03
CA ALA A 80 12.02 -0.14 -27.89
C ALA A 80 11.72 0.80 -26.69
N PRO A 81 10.80 1.76 -26.82
CA PRO A 81 10.63 2.85 -25.86
C PRO A 81 10.05 2.40 -24.51
N ARG A 82 9.69 1.12 -24.35
CA ARG A 82 9.23 0.50 -23.09
C ARG A 82 10.33 -0.28 -22.37
N ARG A 83 11.50 -0.46 -22.99
CA ARG A 83 12.63 -1.26 -22.49
C ARG A 83 13.81 -0.33 -22.17
N GLY A 84 13.53 0.71 -21.42
CA GLY A 84 14.52 1.74 -21.04
C GLY A 84 15.01 1.58 -19.61
N GLN A 85 15.77 2.57 -19.17
CA GLN A 85 16.24 2.70 -17.80
C GLN A 85 15.52 3.87 -17.13
N LEU A 86 15.02 3.65 -15.92
CA LEU A 86 14.39 4.67 -15.09
C LEU A 86 15.32 5.00 -13.90
N ALA A 87 15.96 6.16 -13.94
CA ALA A 87 16.74 6.72 -12.84
C ALA A 87 15.80 7.46 -11.89
N VAL A 88 15.38 6.80 -10.82
CA VAL A 88 14.58 7.38 -9.74
C VAL A 88 15.51 8.16 -8.81
N GLN A 89 15.29 9.47 -8.72
CA GLN A 89 16.06 10.35 -7.83
C GLN A 89 15.32 10.59 -6.51
N GLN A 90 14.00 10.71 -6.56
CA GLN A 90 13.14 10.83 -5.40
C GLN A 90 11.83 10.11 -5.70
N ALA A 91 11.40 9.23 -4.79
CA ALA A 91 10.04 8.72 -4.76
C ALA A 91 9.61 8.59 -3.31
N THR A 92 8.60 9.37 -2.92
CA THR A 92 8.06 9.41 -1.56
C THR A 92 6.55 9.39 -1.61
N ALA A 93 5.93 8.76 -0.62
CA ALA A 93 4.49 8.81 -0.43
C ALA A 93 4.14 8.92 1.05
N GLU A 94 2.96 9.42 1.37
CA GLU A 94 2.36 9.21 2.70
C GLU A 94 1.45 7.98 2.67
N PHE A 95 1.44 7.23 3.78
CA PHE A 95 0.63 6.04 3.91
C PHE A 95 0.28 5.79 5.37
N LEU A 96 -1.02 5.73 5.69
CA LEU A 96 -1.56 5.44 7.03
C LEU A 96 -0.83 6.20 8.16
N GLY A 97 -0.59 7.49 7.95
CA GLY A 97 0.08 8.37 8.92
C GLY A 97 1.61 8.29 8.97
N GLY A 98 2.21 7.35 8.22
CA GLY A 98 3.64 7.27 8.00
C GLY A 98 4.07 7.79 6.63
N ARG A 99 5.33 7.52 6.29
CA ARG A 99 5.98 7.89 5.03
C ARG A 99 6.64 6.68 4.39
N LEU A 100 6.44 6.53 3.10
CA LEU A 100 7.11 5.56 2.24
C LEU A 100 8.19 6.27 1.44
N ARG A 101 9.36 5.65 1.28
CA ARG A 101 10.46 6.19 0.49
C ARG A 101 11.15 5.10 -0.31
N VAL A 102 11.44 5.36 -1.58
CA VAL A 102 12.37 4.55 -2.36
C VAL A 102 13.70 5.30 -2.44
N ALA A 103 14.80 4.64 -2.09
CA ALA A 103 16.13 5.21 -2.20
C ALA A 103 16.51 5.44 -3.68
N PRO A 104 17.31 6.47 -4.01
CA PRO A 104 17.72 6.74 -5.38
C PRO A 104 18.31 5.51 -6.05
N ARG A 105 17.85 5.20 -7.26
CA ARG A 105 18.28 4.01 -8.01
C ARG A 105 17.92 4.09 -9.49
N THR A 106 18.64 3.32 -10.29
CA THR A 106 18.26 3.04 -11.67
C THR A 106 17.59 1.67 -11.76
N VAL A 107 16.44 1.62 -12.42
CA VAL A 107 15.68 0.39 -12.68
C VAL A 107 15.72 0.13 -14.19
N ASP A 108 16.23 -1.02 -14.59
CA ASP A 108 16.14 -1.48 -15.99
C ASP A 108 14.74 -2.03 -16.25
N LEU A 109 13.96 -1.33 -17.07
CA LEU A 109 12.61 -1.72 -17.44
C LEU A 109 12.57 -2.78 -18.56
N SER A 110 13.73 -3.18 -19.09
CA SER A 110 13.82 -4.17 -20.17
C SER A 110 13.49 -5.58 -19.70
N ASN A 111 13.85 -5.92 -18.46
CA ASN A 111 13.74 -7.28 -17.94
C ASN A 111 13.07 -7.26 -16.58
N ARG A 112 12.06 -8.11 -16.42
CA ARG A 112 11.40 -8.35 -15.14
C ARG A 112 12.08 -9.53 -14.41
N PRO A 113 12.02 -9.59 -13.07
CA PRO A 113 11.29 -8.70 -12.17
C PRO A 113 11.99 -7.34 -11.89
N TRP A 114 11.19 -6.28 -11.70
CA TRP A 114 11.71 -4.99 -11.23
C TRP A 114 11.72 -4.96 -9.71
N HIS A 115 12.90 -4.78 -9.11
CA HIS A 115 13.04 -4.70 -7.66
C HIS A 115 13.00 -3.27 -7.16
N VAL A 116 12.05 -2.98 -6.27
CA VAL A 116 11.79 -1.67 -5.68
C VAL A 116 11.66 -1.81 -4.15
N PRO A 117 12.75 -1.68 -3.39
CA PRO A 117 12.70 -1.66 -1.94
C PRO A 117 12.10 -0.34 -1.46
N ILE A 118 11.05 -0.47 -0.66
CA ILE A 118 10.34 0.65 -0.04
C ILE A 118 10.74 0.69 1.43
N ASP A 119 11.35 1.79 1.84
CA ASP A 119 11.57 2.09 3.26
C ASP A 119 10.28 2.69 3.84
N VAL A 120 9.84 2.15 4.96
CA VAL A 120 8.62 2.57 5.67
C VAL A 120 9.02 3.27 6.97
N TYR A 121 8.48 4.45 7.20
CA TYR A 121 8.74 5.26 8.38
C TYR A 121 7.44 5.67 9.04
N ASP A 122 7.43 5.64 10.37
CA ASP A 122 6.39 6.25 11.19
C ASP A 122 4.95 5.75 10.88
N LEU A 123 4.80 4.51 10.39
CA LEU A 123 3.51 3.95 10.01
C LEU A 123 2.63 3.73 11.24
N SER A 124 1.41 4.29 11.26
CA SER A 124 0.52 4.13 12.41
C SER A 124 -0.17 2.77 12.39
N LEU A 125 0.10 1.94 13.41
CA LEU A 125 -0.58 0.66 13.59
C LEU A 125 -2.08 0.84 13.80
N GLU A 126 -2.46 1.91 14.52
CA GLU A 126 -3.87 2.23 14.76
C GLU A 126 -4.62 2.49 13.45
N ARG A 127 -4.06 3.30 12.55
CA ARG A 127 -4.68 3.58 11.25
C ARG A 127 -4.71 2.34 10.35
N LEU A 128 -3.68 1.50 10.42
CA LEU A 128 -3.66 0.23 9.70
C LEU A 128 -4.82 -0.68 10.11
N LEU A 129 -5.06 -0.83 11.42
CA LEU A 129 -6.15 -1.65 11.95
C LEU A 129 -7.55 -1.01 11.73
N GLN A 130 -7.64 0.30 11.49
CA GLN A 130 -8.90 0.95 11.12
C GLN A 130 -9.30 0.69 9.67
N VAL A 131 -8.33 0.70 8.75
CA VAL A 131 -8.58 0.42 7.33
C VAL A 131 -8.81 -1.07 7.10
N TYR A 132 -8.12 -1.91 7.86
CA TYR A 132 -8.37 -3.33 7.93
C TYR A 132 -9.03 -3.69 9.27
N PRO A 133 -10.36 -3.49 9.42
CA PRO A 133 -11.07 -3.92 10.60
C PRO A 133 -11.18 -5.45 10.56
N ALA A 134 -10.09 -6.15 10.84
CA ALA A 134 -10.15 -7.51 11.32
C ALA A 134 -11.04 -7.45 12.56
N GLU A 135 -12.28 -7.93 12.45
CA GLU A 135 -13.40 -7.69 13.36
C GLU A 135 -12.96 -7.68 14.84
N GLY A 136 -12.77 -6.49 15.42
CA GLY A 136 -12.44 -6.28 16.83
C GLY A 136 -10.95 -6.20 17.21
N PHE A 137 -10.01 -6.22 16.27
CA PHE A 137 -8.60 -5.88 16.55
C PHE A 137 -8.44 -4.36 16.71
N SER A 138 -7.73 -3.95 17.75
CA SER A 138 -7.28 -2.56 17.87
C SER A 138 -5.89 -2.51 18.49
N GLY A 139 -5.17 -1.44 18.20
CA GLY A 139 -3.83 -1.30 18.72
C GLY A 139 -3.25 0.06 18.46
N THR A 140 -2.20 0.37 19.23
CA THR A 140 -1.44 1.62 19.12
C THR A 140 0.00 1.29 18.88
N GLY A 141 0.72 2.23 18.25
CA GLY A 141 2.15 2.10 18.00
C GLY A 141 2.53 2.61 16.63
N THR A 142 3.83 2.72 16.43
CA THR A 142 4.43 3.25 15.22
C THR A 142 5.39 2.21 14.66
N LEU A 143 5.25 1.89 13.38
CA LEU A 143 6.04 0.86 12.70
C LEU A 143 7.03 1.49 11.72
N THR A 144 8.19 0.87 11.57
CA THR A 144 9.20 1.21 10.56
C THR A 144 9.81 -0.07 10.00
N GLY A 145 10.42 0.00 8.82
CA GLY A 145 11.11 -1.15 8.26
C GLY A 145 11.26 -1.04 6.75
N ARG A 146 11.36 -2.18 6.07
CA ARG A 146 11.59 -2.24 4.63
C ARG A 146 10.77 -3.33 3.98
N ILE A 147 10.15 -2.99 2.85
CA ILE A 147 9.33 -3.88 2.05
C ILE A 147 9.98 -3.98 0.65
N PRO A 148 10.69 -5.08 0.33
CA PRO A 148 11.28 -5.31 -0.97
C PRO A 148 10.19 -5.77 -1.96
N VAL A 149 9.69 -4.84 -2.77
CA VAL A 149 8.68 -5.15 -3.78
C VAL A 149 9.37 -5.63 -5.05
N ALA A 150 8.88 -6.71 -5.63
CA ALA A 150 9.24 -7.20 -6.95
C ALA A 150 8.01 -7.13 -7.87
N VAL A 151 8.15 -6.49 -9.03
CA VAL A 151 7.09 -6.41 -10.04
C VAL A 151 7.42 -7.35 -11.19
N THR A 152 6.58 -8.34 -11.41
CA THR A 152 6.75 -9.41 -12.40
C THR A 152 5.73 -9.26 -13.53
N ASP A 153 5.73 -10.20 -14.49
CA ASP A 153 4.69 -10.27 -15.52
C ASP A 153 3.34 -10.74 -14.96
N ALA A 154 3.37 -11.53 -13.87
CA ALA A 154 2.17 -12.10 -13.25
C ALA A 154 1.56 -11.16 -12.20
N GLY A 155 2.37 -10.34 -11.54
CA GLY A 155 1.85 -9.39 -10.56
C GLY A 155 2.92 -8.74 -9.70
N VAL A 156 2.53 -8.41 -8.48
CA VAL A 156 3.42 -7.86 -7.45
C VAL A 156 3.75 -8.97 -6.46
N ARG A 157 5.01 -9.07 -6.06
CA ARG A 157 5.50 -9.99 -5.05
C ARG A 157 6.29 -9.23 -4.00
N VAL A 158 6.20 -9.67 -2.74
CA VAL A 158 7.08 -9.23 -1.66
C VAL A 158 7.71 -10.48 -1.06
N ASP A 159 9.03 -10.52 -1.00
CA ASP A 159 9.77 -11.60 -0.36
C ASP A 159 10.55 -11.01 0.82
N GLN A 160 10.30 -11.49 2.04
CA GLN A 160 11.04 -11.07 3.23
C GLN A 160 10.93 -9.56 3.55
N GLY A 161 9.74 -8.99 3.40
CA GLY A 161 9.44 -7.69 3.99
C GLY A 161 9.52 -7.76 5.52
N ALA A 162 9.92 -6.65 6.15
CA ALA A 162 10.02 -6.58 7.59
C ALA A 162 9.54 -5.21 8.10
N LEU A 163 8.71 -5.24 9.14
CA LEU A 163 8.33 -4.06 9.93
C LEU A 163 8.56 -4.36 11.41
N GLU A 164 8.98 -3.35 12.15
CA GLU A 164 9.17 -3.39 13.59
C GLU A 164 8.52 -2.18 14.24
N ALA A 165 8.03 -2.35 15.47
CA ALA A 165 7.53 -1.23 16.25
C ALA A 165 8.67 -0.44 16.89
N ILE A 166 8.56 0.88 16.80
CA ILE A 166 9.47 1.82 17.44
C ILE A 166 9.17 1.83 18.94
N SER A 167 10.22 1.82 19.77
CA SER A 167 10.10 1.95 21.22
C SER A 167 9.30 3.21 21.61
N PRO A 168 8.44 3.15 22.64
CA PRO A 168 8.33 2.10 23.65
C PRO A 168 7.40 0.94 23.27
N GLY A 169 7.01 0.80 22.01
CA GLY A 169 6.01 -0.17 21.57
C GLY A 169 4.60 0.39 21.69
N GLY A 170 3.64 -0.41 22.15
CA GLY A 170 2.24 -0.01 22.14
C GLY A 170 1.31 -1.00 22.81
N LYS A 171 0.02 -0.88 22.50
CA LYS A 171 -1.02 -1.77 23.03
C LYS A 171 -1.66 -2.54 21.90
N LEU A 172 -2.01 -3.80 22.17
CA LEU A 172 -2.81 -4.63 21.29
C LEU A 172 -4.01 -5.17 22.07
N ILE A 173 -5.17 -5.07 21.46
CA ILE A 173 -6.43 -5.61 21.95
C ILE A 173 -6.94 -6.55 20.87
N MET A 174 -7.14 -7.81 21.25
CA MET A 174 -7.53 -8.88 20.34
C MET A 174 -8.81 -9.57 20.84
N PRO A 175 -9.80 -9.83 19.98
CA PRO A 175 -11.01 -10.55 20.37
C PRO A 175 -10.69 -11.98 20.79
N ALA A 176 -11.36 -12.45 21.85
CA ALA A 176 -11.15 -13.78 22.40
C ALA A 176 -11.47 -14.89 21.38
N GLU A 177 -12.53 -14.71 20.60
CA GLU A 177 -13.03 -15.67 19.61
C GLU A 177 -12.02 -15.84 18.46
N ARG A 178 -11.38 -14.74 18.03
CA ARG A 178 -10.35 -14.75 16.99
C ARG A 178 -9.07 -15.38 17.50
N LEU A 179 -8.65 -15.04 18.72
CA LEU A 179 -7.50 -15.69 19.37
C LEU A 179 -7.68 -17.20 19.47
N GLN A 180 -8.86 -17.67 19.90
CA GLN A 180 -9.15 -19.10 19.99
C GLN A 180 -9.06 -19.80 18.63
N THR A 181 -9.57 -19.16 17.58
CA THR A 181 -9.53 -19.67 16.20
C THR A 181 -8.10 -19.69 15.66
N MET A 182 -7.34 -18.60 15.82
CA MET A 182 -5.96 -18.47 15.31
C MET A 182 -4.96 -19.38 16.02
N LEU A 183 -5.13 -19.58 17.33
CA LEU A 183 -4.22 -20.39 18.14
C LEU A 183 -4.68 -21.84 18.30
N GLY A 184 -5.83 -22.22 17.72
CA GLY A 184 -6.38 -23.59 17.78
C GLY A 184 -6.67 -24.06 19.21
N ILE A 185 -7.19 -23.17 20.05
CA ILE A 185 -7.24 -23.35 21.51
C ILE A 185 -8.50 -24.12 21.97
N SER A 186 -8.33 -25.11 22.85
CA SER A 186 -9.37 -25.66 23.75
C SER A 186 -9.34 -25.00 25.13
N ASP A 187 -10.38 -25.18 25.98
CA ASP A 187 -10.59 -24.60 27.33
C ASP A 187 -9.36 -24.45 28.26
N ALA A 188 -8.28 -25.21 28.05
CA ALA A 188 -7.02 -25.15 28.80
C ALA A 188 -6.19 -23.84 28.67
N MET A 189 -6.59 -22.86 27.84
CA MET A 189 -5.79 -21.64 27.57
C MET A 189 -6.54 -20.31 27.80
N GLU A 190 -7.59 -20.32 28.64
CA GLU A 190 -8.29 -19.09 29.06
C GLU A 190 -7.34 -18.02 29.64
N LEU A 191 -6.26 -18.45 30.29
CA LEU A 191 -5.21 -17.57 30.80
C LEU A 191 -4.43 -16.83 29.68
N VAL A 192 -4.19 -17.48 28.54
CA VAL A 192 -3.52 -16.85 27.37
C VAL A 192 -4.47 -15.86 26.71
N VAL A 193 -5.76 -16.21 26.60
CA VAL A 193 -6.77 -15.28 26.09
C VAL A 193 -6.87 -14.04 26.98
N GLN A 194 -6.92 -14.21 28.31
CA GLN A 194 -6.89 -13.09 29.26
C GLN A 194 -5.60 -12.27 29.13
N ALA A 195 -4.45 -12.91 28.88
CA ALA A 195 -3.17 -12.21 28.69
C ALA A 195 -3.19 -11.28 27.48
N LEU A 196 -3.99 -11.59 26.48
CA LEU A 196 -3.99 -10.88 25.20
C LEU A 196 -5.10 -9.81 25.09
N GLN A 197 -6.00 -9.71 26.08
CA GLN A 197 -7.08 -8.71 26.09
C GLN A 197 -6.58 -7.28 26.36
N ASN A 198 -5.51 -7.12 27.13
CA ASN A 198 -4.88 -5.83 27.44
C ASN A 198 -3.35 -5.98 27.36
N PHE A 199 -2.86 -6.35 26.18
CA PHE A 199 -1.45 -6.67 25.99
C PHE A 199 -0.64 -5.40 25.67
N HIS A 200 0.36 -5.09 26.49
CA HIS A 200 1.27 -3.96 26.30
C HIS A 200 2.58 -4.54 25.77
N TYR A 201 2.81 -4.34 24.48
CA TYR A 201 3.99 -4.87 23.82
C TYR A 201 5.12 -3.84 23.85
N SER A 202 6.32 -4.31 24.14
CA SER A 202 7.57 -3.54 24.01
C SER A 202 8.28 -3.87 22.70
N VAL A 203 8.07 -5.07 22.17
CA VAL A 203 8.60 -5.53 20.88
C VAL A 203 7.44 -6.03 20.02
N LEU A 204 7.39 -5.55 18.79
CA LEU A 204 6.55 -6.09 17.73
C LEU A 204 7.41 -6.13 16.47
N GLU A 205 7.61 -7.32 15.94
CA GLU A 205 8.27 -7.56 14.66
C GLU A 205 7.29 -8.30 13.75
N SER A 206 7.31 -7.96 12.47
CA SER A 206 6.46 -8.55 11.45
C SER A 206 7.29 -8.86 10.21
N THR A 207 7.29 -10.12 9.78
CA THR A 207 7.76 -10.52 8.45
C THR A 207 6.59 -10.55 7.49
N ILE A 208 6.83 -10.15 6.25
CA ILE A 208 5.80 -9.97 5.22
C ILE A 208 6.23 -10.69 3.95
N ASP A 209 5.45 -11.67 3.53
CA ASP A 209 5.57 -12.33 2.24
C ASP A 209 4.23 -12.19 1.51
N TYR A 210 4.27 -11.80 0.24
CA TYR A 210 3.09 -11.63 -0.59
C TYR A 210 3.34 -12.22 -1.97
N ASP A 211 2.49 -13.15 -2.39
CA ASP A 211 2.63 -13.83 -3.68
C ASP A 211 1.85 -13.16 -4.82
N GLU A 212 2.09 -13.64 -6.04
CA GLU A 212 1.50 -13.06 -7.26
C GLU A 212 0.01 -13.38 -7.38
N GLU A 213 -0.46 -14.43 -6.70
CA GLU A 213 -1.86 -14.82 -6.57
C GLU A 213 -2.64 -13.94 -5.58
N GLY A 214 -1.93 -13.17 -4.76
CA GLY A 214 -2.49 -12.22 -3.81
C GLY A 214 -2.65 -12.74 -2.39
N LYS A 215 -1.96 -13.84 -2.04
CA LYS A 215 -1.88 -14.32 -0.67
C LYS A 215 -0.81 -13.56 0.10
N LEU A 216 -1.21 -13.03 1.25
CA LEU A 216 -0.35 -12.38 2.21
C LEU A 216 -0.07 -13.35 3.36
N ALA A 217 1.20 -13.60 3.66
CA ALA A 217 1.66 -14.28 4.86
C ALA A 217 2.39 -13.29 5.76
N LEU A 218 1.93 -13.18 7.01
CA LEU A 218 2.52 -12.33 8.04
C LEU A 218 3.03 -13.19 9.20
N GLY A 219 4.32 -13.07 9.51
CA GLY A 219 4.93 -13.68 10.69
C GLY A 219 5.11 -12.62 11.78
N LEU A 220 4.36 -12.71 12.87
CA LEU A 220 4.37 -11.73 13.95
C LEU A 220 5.10 -12.30 15.17
N ARG A 221 6.05 -11.54 15.70
CA ARG A 221 6.66 -11.77 17.02
C ARG A 221 6.29 -10.61 17.93
N LEU A 222 5.68 -10.93 19.06
CA LEU A 222 5.24 -9.97 20.06
C LEU A 222 5.89 -10.31 21.40
N GLU A 223 6.50 -9.32 22.04
CA GLU A 223 7.00 -9.44 23.41
C GLU A 223 6.44 -8.30 24.25
N GLY A 224 5.98 -8.63 25.45
CA GLY A 224 5.30 -7.67 26.29
C GLY A 224 4.73 -8.30 27.54
N GLU A 225 3.77 -7.61 28.14
CA GLU A 225 3.13 -8.04 29.37
C GLU A 225 1.66 -7.60 29.39
N ASN A 226 0.87 -8.27 30.24
CA ASN A 226 -0.45 -7.80 30.60
C ASN A 226 -0.45 -7.39 32.07
N PRO A 227 -0.63 -6.09 32.38
CA PRO A 227 -0.63 -5.60 33.77
C PRO A 227 -1.70 -6.25 34.65
N ASP A 228 -2.81 -6.69 34.04
CA ASP A 228 -3.96 -7.26 34.75
C ASP A 228 -3.76 -8.74 35.12
N LEU A 229 -2.74 -9.40 34.57
CA LEU A 229 -2.40 -10.79 34.88
C LEU A 229 -1.23 -10.89 35.88
N ARG A 230 -1.53 -11.45 37.06
CA ARG A 230 -0.57 -12.03 38.03
C ARG A 230 0.78 -11.27 38.16
N GLY A 231 0.75 -9.94 38.17
CA GLY A 231 1.92 -9.10 38.40
C GLY A 231 2.76 -8.76 37.15
N GLY A 232 2.18 -8.80 35.93
CA GLY A 232 2.86 -8.33 34.72
C GLY A 232 3.89 -9.32 34.18
N GLN A 233 3.59 -10.61 34.19
CA GLN A 233 4.54 -11.61 33.70
C GLN A 233 4.85 -11.40 32.21
N PRO A 234 6.12 -11.43 31.78
CA PRO A 234 6.48 -11.33 30.37
C PRO A 234 5.88 -12.47 29.55
N VAL A 235 5.29 -12.12 28.41
CA VAL A 235 4.70 -13.04 27.44
C VAL A 235 5.37 -12.79 26.09
N VAL A 236 5.77 -13.89 25.45
CA VAL A 236 6.27 -13.90 24.08
C VAL A 236 5.30 -14.70 23.23
N LEU A 237 4.79 -14.10 22.17
CA LEU A 237 3.83 -14.70 21.25
C LEU A 237 4.37 -14.68 19.83
N ASN A 238 4.29 -15.81 19.15
CA ASN A 238 4.60 -15.94 17.73
C ASN A 238 3.33 -16.35 17.00
N ILE A 239 2.90 -15.55 16.04
CA ILE A 239 1.66 -15.74 15.28
C ILE A 239 2.02 -15.77 13.80
N ASN A 240 1.44 -16.71 13.06
CA ASN A 240 1.44 -16.66 11.60
C ASN A 240 0.01 -16.37 11.15
N LEU A 241 -0.15 -15.37 10.28
CA LEU A 241 -1.42 -15.01 9.68
C LEU A 241 -1.31 -15.15 8.16
N GLU A 242 -2.28 -15.81 7.55
CA GLU A 242 -2.41 -15.90 6.10
C GLU A 242 -3.73 -15.26 5.68
N GLU A 243 -3.69 -14.45 4.63
CA GLU A 243 -4.85 -13.73 4.12
C GLU A 243 -4.89 -13.75 2.59
N ASP A 244 -6.08 -13.85 2.00
CA ASP A 244 -6.32 -13.69 0.57
C ASP A 244 -6.77 -12.24 0.31
N ILE A 245 -5.84 -11.39 -0.12
CA ILE A 245 -6.08 -9.95 -0.29
C ILE A 245 -7.15 -9.67 -1.36
N PRO A 246 -7.13 -10.31 -2.55
CA PRO A 246 -8.22 -10.14 -3.52
C PRO A 246 -9.61 -10.51 -2.98
N ALA A 247 -9.75 -11.64 -2.28
CA ALA A 247 -11.01 -12.07 -1.70
C ALA A 247 -11.49 -11.09 -0.61
N LEU A 248 -10.56 -10.62 0.21
CA LEU A 248 -10.82 -9.63 1.24
C LEU A 248 -11.32 -8.29 0.66
N LEU A 249 -10.59 -7.72 -0.30
CA LEU A 249 -10.98 -6.45 -0.93
C LEU A 249 -12.36 -6.57 -1.60
N THR A 250 -12.67 -7.74 -2.17
CA THR A 250 -13.99 -8.02 -2.73
C THR A 250 -15.08 -8.01 -1.65
N SER A 251 -14.82 -8.60 -0.48
CA SER A 251 -15.73 -8.58 0.67
C SER A 251 -16.01 -7.16 1.20
N LEU A 252 -14.97 -6.33 1.31
CA LEU A 252 -15.10 -4.93 1.76
C LEU A 252 -15.95 -4.10 0.77
N GLN A 253 -15.72 -4.27 -0.53
CA GLN A 253 -16.52 -3.60 -1.56
C GLN A 253 -18.01 -3.99 -1.51
N LEU A 254 -18.31 -5.26 -1.23
CA LEU A 254 -19.69 -5.73 -1.11
C LEU A 254 -20.38 -5.16 0.13
N SER A 255 -19.68 -5.12 1.26
CA SER A 255 -20.19 -4.58 2.53
C SER A 255 -20.53 -3.09 2.43
N GLY A 256 -19.66 -2.29 1.78
CA GLY A 256 -19.93 -0.87 1.52
C GLY A 256 -21.19 -0.65 0.69
N ARG A 257 -21.37 -1.43 -0.39
CA ARG A 257 -22.54 -1.33 -1.28
C ARG A 257 -23.84 -1.78 -0.62
N VAL A 258 -23.79 -2.78 0.27
CA VAL A 258 -24.97 -3.23 1.02
C VAL A 258 -25.42 -2.15 2.00
N ASN A 259 -24.49 -1.46 2.66
CA ASN A 259 -24.82 -0.41 3.61
C ASN A 259 -25.49 0.80 2.93
N GLU A 260 -25.02 1.18 1.74
CA GLU A 260 -25.67 2.22 0.92
C GLU A 260 -27.06 1.79 0.43
N ALA A 261 -27.20 0.57 -0.11
CA ALA A 261 -28.48 0.07 -0.61
C ALA A 261 -29.56 -0.08 0.49
N VAL A 262 -29.15 -0.39 1.71
CA VAL A 262 -30.06 -0.44 2.88
C VAL A 262 -30.42 0.98 3.33
N THR A 263 -29.45 1.89 3.38
CA THR A 263 -29.69 3.30 3.76
C THR A 263 -30.66 3.98 2.81
N GLU A 264 -30.52 3.75 1.50
CA GLU A 264 -31.40 4.32 0.49
C GLU A 264 -32.83 3.77 0.60
N ARG A 265 -32.98 2.45 0.76
CA ARG A 265 -34.32 1.83 0.95
C ARG A 265 -35.01 2.25 2.23
N VAL A 266 -34.27 2.52 3.30
CA VAL A 266 -34.85 3.05 4.55
C VAL A 266 -35.29 4.50 4.36
N ARG A 267 -34.50 5.33 3.66
CA ARG A 267 -34.90 6.70 3.31
C ARG A 267 -36.15 6.74 2.43
N GLU A 268 -36.23 5.91 1.41
CA GLU A 268 -37.42 5.83 0.53
C GLU A 268 -38.68 5.45 1.32
N ARG A 269 -38.60 4.50 2.25
CA ARG A 269 -39.75 4.13 3.10
C ARG A 269 -40.16 5.22 4.08
N LEU A 270 -39.20 5.96 4.66
CA LEU A 270 -39.51 7.07 5.56
C LEU A 270 -40.14 8.26 4.83
N GLN A 271 -39.79 8.49 3.56
CA GLN A 271 -40.44 9.50 2.72
C GLN A 271 -41.85 9.09 2.29
N GLN A 272 -42.10 7.80 2.04
CA GLN A 272 -43.43 7.29 1.71
C GLN A 272 -44.37 7.28 2.93
N SER A 273 -43.87 6.94 4.12
CA SER A 273 -44.68 6.92 5.35
C SER A 273 -44.92 8.32 5.95
N GLY A 274 -44.16 9.33 5.55
CA GLY A 274 -44.40 10.74 5.90
C GLY A 274 -45.51 11.43 5.09
N GLN A 275 -46.03 10.81 4.03
CA GLN A 275 -47.13 11.37 3.21
C GLN A 275 -48.53 10.84 3.59
N GLU A 276 -48.64 9.83 4.44
CA GLU A 276 -49.94 9.20 4.78
C GLU A 276 -50.57 9.65 6.12
N ALA A 277 -50.00 10.64 6.81
CA ALA A 277 -50.55 11.13 8.08
C ALA A 277 -50.90 12.62 8.05
N VAL A 278 -51.82 13.02 7.16
CA VAL A 278 -52.65 14.22 7.36
C VAL A 278 -54.07 13.96 6.84
N PRO A 279 -55.02 13.54 7.68
CA PRO A 279 -56.43 13.87 7.49
C PRO A 279 -56.76 15.30 7.94
#